data_AF-L8HAI1-F1
#
_entry.id   AF-L8HAI1-F1
#
_cell.length_a   1.000
_cell.length_b   1.000
_cell.length_c   1.000
_cell.angle_alpha   90.00
_cell.angle_beta   90.00
_cell.angle_gamma   90.00
#
_symmetry.space_group_name_H-M   'P 1'
#
loop_
_entity.id
_entity.type
_entity.pdbx_description
1 polymer ?
#
loop_
_entity_poly.entity_id
_entity_poly.type
_entity_poly.pdbx_seq_one_letter_code
_entity_poly.pdbx_strand_id
1 'polypeptide(L)'
;MEGSTRGTIHTVLFDMDGLLLDTEEVYTRITQELVEPYGKTFTWAVKSKMMGKTAPEAALILIQDLELPITAEDYLEFVRPRQYELFPDAKALPGVQQLVRHLHHHRVRKAALELKTTKHQDWFTLFETVVTGDDPAVKAGKPAPDIFIEAARRLGVADADFGGVLVFEDAPNGVAAAKAAGMQVVAIPHPLNDRSLFAEADLILESMEHFDPAEWALPPLAATNAE
;
A
#
# COMPACT_ATOMS: atom_id res chain seq x y z
N MET A 1 26.18 -19.70 1.94
CA MET A 1 26.53 -18.37 1.38
C MET A 1 26.14 -17.36 2.44
N GLU A 2 27.12 -16.58 2.90
CA GLU A 2 26.96 -15.65 4.02
C GLU A 2 25.90 -14.60 3.65
N GLY A 3 24.79 -14.58 4.39
CA GLY A 3 23.72 -13.61 4.22
C GLY A 3 24.24 -12.22 4.57
N SER A 4 24.41 -11.37 3.57
CA SER A 4 24.66 -9.95 3.78
C SER A 4 23.40 -9.35 4.40
N THR A 5 23.44 -9.01 5.69
CA THR A 5 22.35 -8.34 6.38
C THR A 5 22.04 -7.00 5.70
N ARG A 6 20.76 -6.78 5.40
CA ARG A 6 20.22 -5.58 4.75
C ARG A 6 19.96 -4.52 5.82
N GLY A 7 21.04 -3.87 6.29
CA GLY A 7 20.96 -2.83 7.32
C GLY A 7 20.35 -3.32 8.65
N THR A 8 20.23 -2.41 9.62
CA THR A 8 19.51 -2.69 10.87
C THR A 8 18.21 -1.91 10.87
N ILE A 9 17.08 -2.60 10.79
CA ILE A 9 15.76 -1.99 10.83
C ILE A 9 15.24 -1.89 12.26
N HIS A 10 14.73 -0.72 12.64
CA HIS A 10 14.09 -0.47 13.94
C HIS A 10 12.66 0.02 13.84
N THR A 11 12.18 0.32 12.63
CA THR A 11 10.82 0.80 12.39
C THR A 11 10.32 0.28 11.06
N VAL A 12 9.08 -0.19 11.04
CA VAL A 12 8.45 -0.68 9.81
C VAL A 12 7.18 0.12 9.54
N LEU A 13 7.04 0.59 8.31
CA LEU A 13 5.88 1.27 7.77
C LEU A 13 5.24 0.39 6.70
N PHE A 14 3.91 0.40 6.63
CA PHE A 14 3.16 -0.31 5.60
C PHE A 14 2.31 0.70 4.83
N ASP A 15 2.30 0.61 3.51
CA ASP A 15 1.15 1.07 2.75
C ASP A 15 -0.11 0.24 3.12
N MET A 16 -1.27 0.56 2.56
CA MET A 16 -2.52 -0.11 2.89
C MET A 16 -3.22 -0.66 1.67
N ASP A 17 -3.44 0.19 0.67
CA ASP A 17 -4.30 -0.13 -0.47
C ASP A 17 -3.53 -1.01 -1.45
N GLY A 18 -4.04 -2.22 -1.75
CA GLY A 18 -3.31 -3.18 -2.57
C GLY A 18 -2.17 -3.91 -1.84
N LEU A 19 -1.93 -3.58 -0.56
CA LEU A 19 -0.85 -4.15 0.25
C LEU A 19 -1.33 -4.86 1.53
N LEU A 20 -2.00 -4.14 2.44
CA LEU A 20 -2.53 -4.74 3.66
C LEU A 20 -3.91 -5.35 3.40
N LEU A 21 -4.70 -4.68 2.56
CA LEU A 21 -6.04 -5.10 2.15
C LEU A 21 -6.10 -5.16 0.63
N ASP A 22 -6.76 -6.18 0.11
CA ASP A 22 -7.11 -6.30 -1.31
C ASP A 22 -8.26 -5.36 -1.67
N THR A 23 -7.99 -4.05 -1.57
CA THR A 23 -8.90 -3.00 -2.01
C THR A 23 -8.92 -2.86 -3.52
N GLU A 24 -7.91 -3.39 -4.21
CA GLU A 24 -7.78 -3.42 -5.66
C GLU A 24 -8.88 -4.26 -6.33
N GLU A 25 -9.31 -5.37 -5.71
CA GLU A 25 -10.49 -6.12 -6.16
C GLU A 25 -11.76 -5.25 -6.09
N VAL A 26 -11.93 -4.50 -4.98
CA VAL A 26 -13.08 -3.60 -4.77
C VAL A 26 -13.09 -2.47 -5.81
N TYR A 27 -11.95 -1.80 -6.03
CA TYR A 27 -11.82 -0.78 -7.08
C TYR A 27 -12.17 -1.34 -8.45
N THR A 28 -11.64 -2.52 -8.79
CA THR A 28 -11.87 -3.16 -10.09
C THR A 28 -13.35 -3.45 -10.31
N ARG A 29 -14.03 -4.01 -9.31
CA ARG A 29 -15.46 -4.32 -9.38
C ARG A 29 -16.30 -3.06 -9.58
N ILE A 30 -16.11 -2.05 -8.73
CA ILE A 30 -16.91 -0.82 -8.78
C ILE A 30 -16.70 -0.10 -10.12
N THR A 31 -15.45 0.01 -10.57
CA THR A 31 -15.14 0.66 -11.85
C THR A 31 -15.68 -0.13 -13.03
N GLN A 32 -15.64 -1.47 -12.99
CA GLN A 32 -16.25 -2.30 -14.03
C GLN A 32 -17.78 -2.11 -14.09
N GLU A 33 -18.47 -2.05 -12.94
CA GLU A 33 -19.91 -1.77 -12.87
C GLU A 33 -20.26 -0.39 -13.48
N LEU A 34 -19.39 0.61 -13.32
CA LEU A 34 -19.58 1.94 -13.92
C LEU A 34 -19.42 1.94 -15.44
N VAL A 35 -18.43 1.22 -15.97
CA VAL A 35 -18.07 1.30 -17.40
C VAL A 35 -18.88 0.35 -18.28
N GLU A 36 -19.47 -0.70 -17.69
CA GLU A 36 -20.24 -1.72 -18.40
C GLU A 36 -21.45 -1.16 -19.19
N PRO A 37 -22.27 -0.23 -18.65
CA PRO A 37 -23.37 0.39 -19.42
C PRO A 37 -22.92 1.15 -20.68
N TYR A 38 -21.66 1.57 -20.75
CA TYR A 38 -21.07 2.22 -21.92
C TYR A 38 -20.45 1.23 -22.91
N GLY A 39 -20.59 -0.08 -22.69
CA GLY A 39 -19.99 -1.13 -23.51
C GLY A 39 -18.48 -1.19 -23.39
N LYS A 40 -17.92 -0.72 -22.27
CA LYS A 40 -16.47 -0.65 -22.02
C LYS A 40 -16.06 -1.71 -20.99
N THR A 41 -14.77 -2.04 -20.98
CA THR A 41 -14.17 -3.00 -20.05
C THR A 41 -13.02 -2.34 -19.31
N PHE A 42 -13.00 -2.47 -17.99
CA PHE A 42 -11.92 -1.97 -17.15
C PHE A 42 -10.75 -2.96 -17.16
N THR A 43 -9.90 -2.83 -18.18
CA THR A 43 -8.75 -3.73 -18.39
C THR A 43 -7.56 -3.35 -17.51
N TRP A 44 -6.63 -4.30 -17.35
CA TRP A 44 -5.34 -4.05 -16.68
C TRP A 44 -4.55 -2.88 -17.30
N ALA A 45 -4.63 -2.71 -18.62
CA ALA A 45 -3.93 -1.63 -19.33
C ALA A 45 -4.42 -0.24 -18.91
N VAL A 46 -5.70 -0.10 -18.55
CA VAL A 46 -6.27 1.15 -18.02
C VAL A 46 -5.99 1.26 -16.53
N LYS A 47 -6.22 0.17 -15.78
CA LYS A 47 -6.00 0.10 -14.34
C LYS A 47 -4.57 0.49 -13.94
N SER A 48 -3.57 -0.07 -14.61
CA SER A 48 -2.15 0.21 -14.32
C SER A 48 -1.77 1.68 -14.48
N LYS A 49 -2.44 2.45 -15.35
CA LYS A 49 -2.22 3.90 -15.48
C LYS A 49 -2.84 4.70 -14.33
N MET A 50 -3.89 4.17 -13.70
CA MET A 50 -4.59 4.79 -12.58
C MET A 50 -3.92 4.51 -11.24
N MET A 51 -3.21 3.38 -11.10
CA MET A 51 -2.56 2.98 -9.85
C MET A 51 -1.60 4.06 -9.33
N GLY A 52 -1.69 4.33 -8.03
CA GLY A 52 -0.89 5.36 -7.35
C GLY A 52 -1.28 6.82 -7.66
N LYS A 53 -2.35 7.07 -8.42
CA LYS A 53 -2.86 8.43 -8.67
C LYS A 53 -3.88 8.85 -7.62
N THR A 54 -4.06 10.16 -7.45
CA THR A 54 -5.17 10.67 -6.65
C THR A 54 -6.51 10.30 -7.31
N ALA A 55 -7.59 10.22 -6.53
CA ALA A 55 -8.89 9.85 -7.07
C ALA A 55 -9.36 10.72 -8.27
N PRO A 56 -9.18 12.06 -8.26
CA PRO A 56 -9.51 12.89 -9.42
C PRO A 56 -8.64 12.61 -10.65
N GLU A 57 -7.33 12.40 -10.46
CA GLU A 57 -6.41 12.07 -11.57
C GLU A 57 -6.74 10.70 -12.18
N ALA A 58 -6.99 9.69 -11.34
CA ALA A 58 -7.40 8.36 -11.76
C ALA A 58 -8.72 8.40 -12.55
N ALA A 59 -9.69 9.20 -12.09
CA ALA A 59 -10.96 9.41 -12.80
C ALA A 59 -10.75 10.01 -14.20
N LEU A 60 -9.91 11.04 -14.31
CA LEU A 60 -9.58 11.65 -15.59
C LEU A 60 -8.91 10.66 -16.56
N ILE A 61 -7.97 9.84 -16.06
CA ILE A 61 -7.31 8.81 -16.86
C ILE A 61 -8.33 7.81 -17.38
N LEU A 62 -9.19 7.26 -16.51
CA LEU A 62 -10.23 6.30 -16.90
C LEU A 62 -11.14 6.86 -18.00
N ILE A 63 -11.64 8.08 -17.80
CA ILE A 63 -12.57 8.75 -18.72
C ILE A 63 -11.92 8.98 -20.08
N GLN A 64 -10.66 9.42 -20.09
CA GLN A 64 -9.91 9.67 -21.32
C GLN A 64 -9.59 8.36 -22.05
N ASP A 65 -9.05 7.36 -21.35
CA ASP A 65 -8.65 6.08 -21.94
C ASP A 65 -9.83 5.28 -22.50
N LEU A 66 -10.99 5.34 -21.84
CA LEU A 66 -12.19 4.62 -22.26
C LEU A 66 -13.17 5.47 -23.06
N GLU A 67 -12.87 6.75 -23.30
CA GLU A 67 -13.74 7.72 -23.98
C GLU A 67 -15.15 7.77 -23.37
N LEU A 68 -15.24 7.85 -22.04
CA LEU A 68 -16.51 7.83 -21.33
C LEU A 68 -17.22 9.19 -21.45
N PRO A 69 -18.55 9.21 -21.70
CA PRO A 69 -19.32 10.45 -21.79
C PRO A 69 -19.74 10.96 -20.39
N ILE A 70 -18.81 10.98 -19.43
CA ILE A 70 -19.04 11.44 -18.05
C ILE A 70 -17.89 12.34 -17.59
N THR A 71 -18.13 13.10 -16.54
CA THR A 71 -17.10 13.91 -15.87
C THR A 71 -16.41 13.13 -14.76
N ALA A 72 -15.27 13.65 -14.28
CA ALA A 72 -14.60 13.09 -13.10
C ALA A 72 -15.49 13.17 -11.85
N GLU A 73 -16.35 14.18 -11.73
CA GLU A 73 -17.29 14.27 -10.62
C GLU A 73 -18.35 13.17 -10.69
N ASP A 74 -18.93 12.91 -11.86
CA ASP A 74 -19.89 11.81 -12.06
C ASP A 74 -19.29 10.45 -11.65
N TYR A 75 -18.01 10.23 -12.02
CA TYR A 75 -17.28 9.05 -11.59
C TYR A 75 -17.17 8.99 -10.06
N LEU A 76 -16.72 10.07 -9.42
CA LEU A 76 -16.55 10.12 -7.97
C LEU A 76 -17.88 9.96 -7.23
N GLU A 77 -18.96 10.57 -7.71
CA GLU A 77 -20.32 10.42 -7.18
C GLU A 77 -20.82 8.98 -7.27
N PHE A 78 -20.47 8.25 -8.34
CA PHE A 78 -20.84 6.85 -8.48
C PHE A 78 -20.02 5.93 -7.58
N VAL A 79 -18.70 6.11 -7.50
CA VAL A 79 -17.80 5.18 -6.80
C VAL A 79 -17.81 5.36 -5.29
N ARG A 80 -17.90 6.61 -4.79
CA ARG A 80 -17.84 6.90 -3.34
C ARG A 80 -18.84 6.08 -2.51
N PRO A 81 -20.16 6.09 -2.76
CA PRO A 81 -21.10 5.33 -1.93
C PRO A 81 -20.86 3.81 -1.98
N ARG A 82 -20.47 3.27 -3.14
CA ARG A 82 -20.14 1.83 -3.30
C ARG A 82 -18.87 1.44 -2.56
N GLN A 83 -17.89 2.34 -2.54
CA GLN A 83 -16.69 2.19 -1.73
C GLN A 83 -17.03 2.12 -0.23
N TYR A 84 -17.94 2.97 0.26
CA TYR A 84 -18.43 2.89 1.65
C TYR A 84 -19.08 1.54 1.98
N GLU A 85 -19.80 0.95 1.03
CA GLU A 85 -20.44 -0.34 1.20
C GLU A 85 -19.46 -1.52 1.15
N LEU A 86 -18.54 -1.52 0.19
CA LEU A 86 -17.74 -2.70 -0.16
C LEU A 86 -16.36 -2.73 0.51
N PHE A 87 -15.76 -1.58 0.85
CA PHE A 87 -14.44 -1.58 1.49
C PHE A 87 -14.35 -2.33 2.83
N PRO A 88 -15.37 -2.32 3.70
CA PRO A 88 -15.35 -3.13 4.92
C PRO A 88 -15.10 -4.63 4.65
N ASP A 89 -15.45 -5.12 3.46
CA ASP A 89 -15.28 -6.53 3.04
C ASP A 89 -13.97 -6.83 2.30
N ALA A 90 -13.12 -5.83 2.07
CA ALA A 90 -11.79 -6.04 1.49
C ALA A 90 -10.99 -6.99 2.39
N LYS A 91 -10.39 -8.04 1.81
CA LYS A 91 -9.70 -9.08 2.59
C LYS A 91 -8.26 -8.68 2.87
N ALA A 92 -7.70 -9.17 3.97
CA ALA A 92 -6.25 -9.08 4.17
C ALA A 92 -5.52 -9.91 3.11
N LEU A 93 -4.41 -9.38 2.58
CA LEU A 93 -3.56 -10.14 1.67
C LEU A 93 -2.80 -11.26 2.42
N PRO A 94 -2.36 -12.31 1.71
CA PRO A 94 -1.62 -13.42 2.33
C PRO A 94 -0.39 -12.94 3.10
N GLY A 95 -0.14 -13.52 4.28
CA GLY A 95 0.98 -13.17 5.16
C GLY A 95 0.85 -11.87 5.97
N VAL A 96 -0.05 -10.95 5.60
CA VAL A 96 -0.21 -9.63 6.25
C VAL A 96 -0.44 -9.78 7.76
N GLN A 97 -1.47 -10.51 8.16
CA GLN A 97 -1.84 -10.59 9.57
C GLN A 97 -0.75 -11.25 10.42
N GLN A 98 -0.09 -12.29 9.87
CA GLN A 98 1.01 -12.96 10.55
C GLN A 98 2.18 -12.00 10.75
N LEU A 99 2.58 -11.29 9.70
CA LEU A 99 3.70 -10.36 9.74
C LEU A 99 3.43 -9.18 10.68
N VAL A 100 2.25 -8.57 10.61
CA VAL A 100 1.86 -7.46 11.50
C VAL A 100 1.84 -7.91 12.95
N ARG A 101 1.25 -9.08 13.27
CA ARG A 101 1.21 -9.60 14.65
C ARG A 101 2.61 -9.92 15.19
N HIS A 102 3.46 -10.51 14.35
CA HIS A 102 4.85 -10.82 14.69
C HIS A 102 5.63 -9.54 15.00
N LEU A 103 5.56 -8.58 14.10
CA LEU A 103 6.32 -7.35 14.19
C LEU A 103 5.68 -6.30 15.13
N HIS A 104 4.44 -6.49 15.61
CA HIS A 104 3.86 -5.66 16.68
C HIS A 104 4.73 -5.68 17.94
N HIS A 105 5.38 -6.82 18.25
CA HIS A 105 6.39 -6.89 19.30
C HIS A 105 7.67 -6.08 18.99
N HIS A 106 7.80 -5.53 17.79
CA HIS A 106 8.98 -4.88 17.21
C HIS A 106 8.71 -3.51 16.56
N ARG A 107 7.68 -2.78 17.01
CA ARG A 107 7.35 -1.39 16.59
C ARG A 107 6.95 -1.24 15.11
N VAL A 108 5.84 -1.87 14.72
CA VAL A 108 5.18 -1.72 13.41
C VAL A 108 4.13 -0.63 13.41
N ARG A 109 4.12 0.20 12.36
CA ARG A 109 3.32 1.43 12.31
C ARG A 109 2.61 1.59 10.94
N LYS A 110 1.38 2.15 10.94
CA LYS A 110 0.34 2.04 9.88
C LYS A 110 0.04 3.36 9.18
N ALA A 111 -0.69 3.23 8.07
CA ALA A 111 -1.68 4.17 7.54
C ALA A 111 -3.03 3.45 7.32
N ALA A 112 -4.18 3.98 7.77
CA ALA A 112 -5.49 3.60 7.21
C ALA A 112 -6.61 4.59 7.53
N LEU A 113 -7.49 4.79 6.55
CA LEU A 113 -8.80 5.42 6.73
C LEU A 113 -9.74 4.46 7.48
N GLU A 114 -10.39 4.95 8.55
CA GLU A 114 -11.23 4.16 9.48
C GLU A 114 -12.22 3.22 8.77
N LEU A 115 -12.83 3.70 7.68
CA LEU A 115 -13.80 2.99 6.84
C LEU A 115 -13.35 1.58 6.43
N LYS A 116 -12.11 1.45 5.92
CA LYS A 116 -11.59 0.21 5.34
C LYS A 116 -11.24 -0.85 6.40
N THR A 117 -11.12 -0.43 7.65
CA THR A 117 -10.58 -1.26 8.74
C THR A 117 -11.63 -1.73 9.74
N THR A 118 -12.90 -1.35 9.56
CA THR A 118 -13.99 -1.63 10.51
C THR A 118 -14.16 -3.12 10.84
N LYS A 119 -13.99 -4.03 9.87
CA LYS A 119 -14.07 -5.49 10.07
C LYS A 119 -12.74 -6.17 10.44
N HIS A 120 -11.66 -5.41 10.59
CA HIS A 120 -10.29 -5.92 10.76
C HIS A 120 -9.62 -5.41 12.04
N GLN A 121 -10.41 -4.93 13.00
CA GLN A 121 -9.92 -4.29 14.24
C GLN A 121 -9.05 -5.23 15.11
N ASP A 122 -9.19 -6.54 14.96
CA ASP A 122 -8.44 -7.55 15.70
C ASP A 122 -6.93 -7.54 15.43
N TRP A 123 -6.48 -6.93 14.33
CA TRP A 123 -5.06 -6.71 14.04
C TRP A 123 -4.74 -5.26 13.66
N PHE A 124 -5.69 -4.48 13.13
CA PHE A 124 -5.44 -3.06 12.84
C PHE A 124 -5.26 -2.17 14.07
N THR A 125 -5.65 -2.64 15.26
CA THR A 125 -5.39 -1.97 16.55
C THR A 125 -3.94 -2.12 17.01
N LEU A 126 -3.15 -2.99 16.36
CA LEU A 126 -1.74 -3.24 16.69
C LEU A 126 -0.79 -2.14 16.17
N PHE A 127 -1.31 -1.20 15.39
CA PHE A 127 -0.48 -0.13 14.85
C PHE A 127 -0.59 1.16 15.67
N GLU A 128 0.55 1.78 15.98
CA GLU A 128 0.62 2.95 16.87
C GLU A 128 0.14 4.27 16.25
N THR A 129 0.36 4.47 14.95
CA THR A 129 -0.02 5.70 14.25
C THR A 129 -0.66 5.41 12.91
N VAL A 130 -1.34 6.44 12.39
CA VAL A 130 -1.94 6.49 11.06
C VAL A 130 -1.61 7.85 10.45
N VAL A 131 -1.16 7.85 9.19
CA VAL A 131 -1.08 9.04 8.34
C VAL A 131 -1.85 8.76 7.07
N THR A 132 -2.77 9.64 6.70
CA THR A 132 -3.57 9.53 5.48
C THR A 132 -3.12 10.57 4.44
N GLY A 133 -3.52 10.39 3.18
CA GLY A 133 -3.15 11.34 2.11
C GLY A 133 -3.77 12.73 2.26
N ASP A 134 -4.83 12.86 3.06
CA ASP A 134 -5.48 14.13 3.42
C ASP A 134 -5.01 14.70 4.77
N ASP A 135 -3.98 14.07 5.37
CA ASP A 135 -3.36 14.59 6.58
C ASP A 135 -2.76 15.99 6.33
N PRO A 136 -3.03 17.01 7.17
CA PRO A 136 -2.53 18.37 6.96
C PRO A 136 -1.00 18.50 6.86
N ALA A 137 -0.25 17.54 7.41
CA ALA A 137 1.21 17.51 7.31
C ALA A 137 1.71 16.95 5.97
N VAL A 138 0.87 16.22 5.23
CA VAL A 138 1.18 15.67 3.91
C VAL A 138 0.85 16.71 2.85
N LYS A 139 1.87 17.45 2.39
CA LYS A 139 1.69 18.55 1.43
C LYS A 139 1.64 18.05 0.00
N ALA A 140 2.36 16.97 -0.29
CA ALA A 140 2.36 16.32 -1.58
C ALA A 140 2.17 14.80 -1.42
N GLY A 141 1.32 14.22 -2.27
CA GLY A 141 1.16 12.77 -2.34
C GLY A 141 2.36 12.08 -3.00
N LYS A 142 2.41 10.75 -2.89
CA LYS A 142 3.42 9.90 -3.55
C LYS A 142 3.50 10.25 -5.05
N PRO A 143 4.71 10.42 -5.63
CA PRO A 143 6.00 9.97 -5.15
C PRO A 143 6.73 10.94 -4.20
N ALA A 144 6.09 12.02 -3.74
CA ALA A 144 6.68 12.81 -2.67
C ALA A 144 6.78 11.99 -1.37
N PRO A 145 7.86 12.18 -0.57
CA PRO A 145 8.12 11.36 0.61
C PRO A 145 7.27 11.75 1.83
N ASP A 146 6.49 12.82 1.74
CA ASP A 146 5.79 13.48 2.85
C ASP A 146 5.05 12.51 3.78
N ILE A 147 4.29 11.56 3.20
CA ILE A 147 3.50 10.60 3.99
C ILE A 147 4.37 9.67 4.85
N PHE A 148 5.51 9.22 4.31
CA PHE A 148 6.42 8.33 5.04
C PHE A 148 7.26 9.08 6.04
N ILE A 149 7.70 10.30 5.70
CA ILE A 149 8.41 11.20 6.64
C ILE A 149 7.51 11.53 7.82
N GLU A 150 6.27 11.93 7.56
CA GLU A 150 5.31 12.27 8.62
C GLU A 150 5.01 11.05 9.49
N ALA A 151 4.80 9.88 8.88
CA ALA A 151 4.65 8.65 9.64
C ALA A 151 5.85 8.43 10.55
N ALA A 152 7.08 8.38 10.00
CA ALA A 152 8.30 8.16 10.79
C ALA A 152 8.49 9.18 11.93
N ARG A 153 8.15 10.45 11.71
CA ARG A 153 8.25 11.50 12.73
C ARG A 153 7.24 11.35 13.88
N ARG A 154 5.97 11.03 13.59
CA ARG A 154 4.95 10.73 14.63
C ARG A 154 5.37 9.57 15.54
N LEU A 155 6.26 8.76 15.02
CA LEU A 155 6.77 7.53 15.59
C LEU A 155 8.10 7.75 16.34
N GLY A 156 8.53 9.00 16.44
CA GLY A 156 9.73 9.42 17.17
C GLY A 156 11.03 9.08 16.46
N VAL A 157 10.99 8.73 15.16
CA VAL A 157 12.20 8.52 14.36
C VAL A 157 12.73 9.88 13.93
N ALA A 158 14.00 10.15 14.26
CA ALA A 158 14.66 11.36 13.78
C ALA A 158 14.99 11.23 12.29
N ASP A 159 14.99 12.34 11.54
CA ASP A 159 15.28 12.34 10.11
C ASP A 159 16.64 11.68 9.76
N ALA A 160 17.63 11.77 10.66
CA ALA A 160 18.93 11.13 10.50
C ALA A 160 18.89 9.58 10.55
N ASP A 161 17.82 9.01 11.11
CA ASP A 161 17.64 7.57 11.34
C ASP A 161 16.68 6.93 10.31
N PHE A 162 16.26 7.66 9.26
CA PHE A 162 15.34 7.12 8.24
C PHE A 162 15.90 5.91 7.49
N GLY A 163 17.23 5.73 7.45
CA GLY A 163 17.86 4.53 6.90
C GLY A 163 17.53 3.24 7.67
N GLY A 164 17.09 3.32 8.93
CA GLY A 164 16.61 2.19 9.73
C GLY A 164 15.10 1.97 9.65
N VAL A 165 14.42 2.63 8.71
CA VAL A 165 12.99 2.47 8.44
C VAL A 165 12.80 1.58 7.20
N LEU A 166 11.97 0.55 7.34
CA LEU A 166 11.57 -0.35 6.25
C LEU A 166 10.11 -0.08 5.86
N VAL A 167 9.88 0.24 4.59
CA VAL A 167 8.55 0.44 4.01
C VAL A 167 8.12 -0.82 3.26
N PHE A 168 6.89 -1.26 3.43
CA PHE A 168 6.24 -2.22 2.52
C PHE A 168 5.30 -1.47 1.59
N GLU A 169 5.35 -1.79 0.29
CA GLU A 169 4.65 -1.06 -0.78
C GLU A 169 4.31 -1.99 -1.96
N ASP A 170 3.25 -1.72 -2.74
CA ASP A 170 2.80 -2.51 -3.90
C ASP A 170 2.84 -1.74 -5.25
N ALA A 171 3.03 -0.42 -5.21
CA ALA A 171 2.97 0.52 -6.32
C ALA A 171 4.31 1.27 -6.56
N PRO A 172 4.66 1.58 -7.84
CA PRO A 172 5.94 2.21 -8.16
C PRO A 172 6.14 3.60 -7.54
N ASN A 173 5.07 4.39 -7.43
CA ASN A 173 5.14 5.73 -6.86
C ASN A 173 5.41 5.71 -5.35
N GLY A 174 4.93 4.69 -4.64
CA GLY A 174 5.22 4.54 -3.23
C GLY A 174 6.62 4.01 -2.96
N VAL A 175 7.13 3.11 -3.80
CA VAL A 175 8.56 2.77 -3.80
C VAL A 175 9.40 4.04 -3.95
N ALA A 176 9.11 4.85 -4.98
CA ALA A 176 9.82 6.11 -5.20
C ALA A 176 9.72 7.07 -4.00
N ALA A 177 8.56 7.18 -3.35
CA ALA A 177 8.38 7.99 -2.15
C ALA A 177 9.20 7.49 -0.95
N ALA A 178 9.27 6.16 -0.73
CA ALA A 178 10.09 5.58 0.33
C ALA A 178 11.58 5.83 0.08
N LYS A 179 12.05 5.66 -1.16
CA LYS A 179 13.43 5.97 -1.54
C LYS A 179 13.75 7.45 -1.40
N ALA A 180 12.84 8.34 -1.81
CA ALA A 180 12.99 9.79 -1.64
C ALA A 180 13.05 10.21 -0.17
N ALA A 181 12.44 9.44 0.73
CA ALA A 181 12.54 9.63 2.18
C ALA A 181 13.85 9.09 2.79
N GLY A 182 14.72 8.45 2.00
CA GLY A 182 15.95 7.82 2.49
C GLY A 182 15.71 6.50 3.25
N MET A 183 14.56 5.87 3.03
CA MET A 183 14.15 4.64 3.69
C MET A 183 14.47 3.40 2.82
N GLN A 184 14.47 2.24 3.45
CA GLN A 184 14.49 0.96 2.74
C GLN A 184 13.07 0.54 2.37
N VAL A 185 12.91 -0.22 1.29
CA VAL A 185 11.59 -0.63 0.81
C VAL A 185 11.55 -2.05 0.27
N VAL A 186 10.54 -2.81 0.72
CA VAL A 186 10.11 -4.09 0.14
C VAL A 186 8.89 -3.84 -0.74
N ALA A 187 9.00 -4.17 -2.02
CA ALA A 187 7.90 -4.10 -2.97
C ALA A 187 7.17 -5.45 -3.07
N ILE A 188 5.84 -5.44 -3.03
CA ILE A 188 4.95 -6.60 -3.26
C ILE A 188 3.98 -6.24 -4.39
N PRO A 189 4.47 -6.14 -5.64
CA PRO A 189 3.65 -5.68 -6.74
C PRO A 189 2.54 -6.67 -7.08
N HIS A 190 1.39 -6.14 -7.54
CA HIS A 190 0.36 -6.97 -8.18
C HIS A 190 0.96 -7.86 -9.29
N PRO A 191 0.54 -9.13 -9.46
CA PRO A 191 1.19 -10.09 -10.38
C PRO A 191 1.27 -9.65 -11.84
N LEU A 192 0.37 -8.77 -12.27
CA LEU A 192 0.33 -8.23 -13.64
C LEU A 192 1.22 -6.99 -13.86
N ASN A 193 1.84 -6.46 -12.80
CA ASN A 193 2.76 -5.33 -12.92
C ASN A 193 4.06 -5.75 -13.62
N ASP A 194 4.60 -4.83 -14.42
CA ASP A 194 5.98 -4.94 -14.86
C ASP A 194 6.92 -4.69 -13.67
N ARG A 195 7.63 -5.74 -13.25
CA ARG A 195 8.58 -5.68 -12.13
C ARG A 195 9.73 -4.71 -12.37
N SER A 196 10.02 -4.36 -13.63
CA SER A 196 11.05 -3.36 -13.95
C SER A 196 10.74 -1.98 -13.35
N LEU A 197 9.45 -1.68 -13.13
CA LEU A 197 8.99 -0.44 -12.49
C LEU A 197 9.35 -0.34 -11.00
N PHE A 198 9.78 -1.45 -10.39
CA PHE A 198 10.13 -1.56 -8.98
C PHE A 198 11.65 -1.70 -8.77
N ALA A 199 12.46 -1.41 -9.79
CA ALA A 199 13.91 -1.62 -9.76
C ALA A 199 14.65 -0.86 -8.65
N GLU A 200 14.05 0.21 -8.10
CA GLU A 200 14.61 0.96 -6.96
C GLU A 200 14.34 0.31 -5.59
N ALA A 201 13.48 -0.70 -5.53
CA ALA A 201 13.18 -1.40 -4.28
C ALA A 201 14.37 -2.23 -3.79
N ASP A 202 14.56 -2.26 -2.48
CA ASP A 202 15.64 -3.03 -1.86
C ASP A 202 15.36 -4.56 -1.95
N LEU A 203 14.07 -4.94 -1.97
CA LEU A 203 13.61 -6.33 -2.17
C LEU A 203 12.26 -6.32 -2.90
N ILE A 204 12.04 -7.25 -3.82
CA ILE A 204 10.75 -7.46 -4.50
C ILE A 204 10.25 -8.87 -4.18
N LEU A 205 9.05 -9.00 -3.62
CA LEU A 205 8.42 -10.26 -3.26
C LEU A 205 7.09 -10.45 -3.99
N GLU A 206 6.60 -11.70 -4.02
CA GLU A 206 5.28 -12.05 -4.56
C GLU A 206 4.17 -12.00 -3.51
N SER A 207 4.55 -12.19 -2.25
CA SER A 207 3.65 -12.28 -1.10
C SER A 207 4.44 -11.86 0.14
N MET A 208 3.76 -11.32 1.14
CA MET A 208 4.36 -11.07 2.45
C MET A 208 4.77 -12.35 3.16
N GLU A 209 4.22 -13.51 2.77
CA GLU A 209 4.62 -14.82 3.28
C GLU A 209 6.08 -15.16 2.98
N HIS A 210 6.67 -14.52 1.96
CA HIS A 210 8.06 -14.74 1.56
C HIS A 210 9.04 -13.76 2.24
N PHE A 211 8.55 -12.87 3.11
CA PHE A 211 9.41 -11.94 3.81
C PHE A 211 10.14 -12.64 4.96
N ASP A 212 11.48 -12.66 4.92
CA ASP A 212 12.31 -13.10 6.04
C ASP A 212 12.80 -11.89 6.86
N PRO A 213 12.27 -11.67 8.08
CA PRO A 213 12.71 -10.55 8.92
C PRO A 213 14.20 -10.65 9.31
N ALA A 214 14.78 -11.85 9.35
CA ALA A 214 16.18 -12.03 9.77
C ALA A 214 17.17 -11.38 8.80
N GLU A 215 16.82 -11.25 7.51
CA GLU A 215 17.63 -10.51 6.52
C GLU A 215 17.78 -9.03 6.88
N TRP A 216 16.86 -8.49 7.70
CA TRP A 216 16.74 -7.07 8.05
C TRP A 216 17.10 -6.79 9.52
N ALA A 217 17.77 -7.74 10.17
CA ALA A 217 18.08 -7.73 11.60
C ALA A 217 16.84 -7.62 12.52
N LEU A 218 15.66 -8.00 12.00
CA LEU A 218 14.44 -8.15 12.78
C LEU A 218 14.34 -9.58 13.30
N PRO A 219 13.61 -9.82 14.41
CA PRO A 219 13.46 -11.18 14.93
C PRO A 219 12.78 -12.10 13.92
N PRO A 220 13.26 -13.35 13.76
CA PRO A 220 12.76 -14.26 12.74
C PRO A 220 11.29 -14.62 13.02
N LEU A 221 10.50 -14.79 11.94
CA LEU A 221 9.19 -15.40 12.06
C LEU A 221 9.35 -16.82 12.60
N ALA A 222 8.54 -17.19 13.61
CA ALA A 222 8.51 -18.58 14.05
C ALA A 222 8.16 -19.47 12.84
N ALA A 223 8.92 -20.55 12.62
CA ALA A 223 8.61 -21.51 11.57
C ALA A 223 7.15 -21.93 11.74
N THR A 224 6.34 -21.71 10.72
CA THR A 224 5.01 -22.31 10.66
C THR A 224 5.22 -23.81 10.68
N ASN A 225 4.96 -24.44 11.82
CA ASN A 225 4.73 -25.87 11.85
C ASN A 225 3.49 -26.09 10.98
N ALA A 226 3.71 -26.50 9.73
CA ALA A 226 2.66 -27.04 8.89
C ALA A 226 2.19 -28.33 9.58
N GLU A 227 1.04 -28.27 10.25
CA GLU A 227 0.20 -29.44 10.50
C GLU A 227 -0.74 -29.64 9.31
#